data_AF-A0A9D6IJ77-F1
#
_entry.id   AF-A0A9D6IJ77-F1
#
_cell.length_a   1.000
_cell.length_b   1.000
_cell.length_c   1.000
_cell.angle_alpha   90.00
_cell.angle_beta   90.00
_cell.angle_gamma   90.00
#
_symmetry.space_group_name_H-M   'P 1'
#
loop_
_entity.id
_entity.type
_entity.pdbx_description
1 polymer ?
#
loop_
_entity_poly.entity_id
_entity_poly.type
_entity_poly.pdbx_seq_one_letter_code
_entity_poly.pdbx_strand_id
1 'polypeptide(L)' 'MFDQVLVRPELMDRLDDLRILDSDGEVSFLNHAGRPDRNTASDHLPILFRLRIEPSEVRK' A
#
# COMPACT_ATOMS: atom_id res chain seq x y z
N MET A 1 -0.90 -9.68 13.58
CA MET A 1 -0.13 -8.41 13.65
C MET A 1 -0.75 -7.48 12.64
N PHE A 2 -0.86 -6.18 12.90
CA PHE A 2 -1.38 -5.23 11.90
C PHE A 2 -0.22 -4.61 11.14
N ASP A 3 -0.39 -4.46 9.82
CA ASP A 3 0.60 -3.78 8.97
C ASP A 3 0.32 -2.29 8.94
N GLN A 4 1.39 -1.51 8.81
CA GLN A 4 1.33 -0.06 8.85
C GLN A 4 2.47 0.57 8.06
N VAL A 5 2.18 1.71 7.45
CA VAL A 5 3.16 2.58 6.81
C VAL A 5 3.17 3.90 7.58
N LEU A 6 4.31 4.24 8.17
CA LEU A 6 4.48 5.50 8.91
C LEU A 6 5.14 6.53 7.99
N VAL A 7 4.46 7.65 7.79
CA VAL A 7 4.95 8.78 6.98
C VAL A 7 5.37 9.90 7.91
N ARG A 8 6.48 10.58 7.57
CA ARG A 8 6.91 11.78 8.32
C ARG A 8 5.81 12.84 8.27
N PRO A 9 5.49 13.54 9.37
CA PRO A 9 4.44 14.56 9.38
C PRO A 9 4.63 15.63 8.29
N GLU A 10 5.87 16.01 7.99
CA GLU A 10 6.19 17.01 6.96
C GLU A 10 5.88 16.56 5.53
N LEU A 11 5.57 15.28 5.33
CA LEU A 11 5.20 14.69 4.04
C LEU A 11 3.69 14.39 3.95
N MET A 12 2.90 14.71 4.98
CA MET A 12 1.48 14.37 5.02
C MET A 12 0.71 15.01 3.86
N ASP A 13 0.99 16.27 3.55
CA ASP A 13 0.37 17.01 2.44
C ASP A 13 0.75 16.44 1.04
N ARG A 14 1.74 15.54 1.02
CA ARG A 14 2.22 14.86 -0.20
C ARG A 14 1.61 13.47 -0.37
N LEU A 15 0.89 12.96 0.62
CA LEU A 15 0.14 11.71 0.47
C LEU A 15 -1.02 11.94 -0.49
N ASP A 16 -1.00 11.20 -1.58
CA ASP A 16 -1.90 11.39 -2.72
C ASP A 16 -2.92 10.26 -2.85
N ASP A 17 -2.54 9.04 -2.49
CA ASP A 17 -3.40 7.88 -2.55
C ASP A 17 -2.99 6.85 -1.49
N LEU A 18 -3.98 6.14 -0.94
CA LEU A 18 -3.81 5.05 0.03
C LEU A 18 -4.94 4.03 -0.17
N ARG A 19 -4.57 2.79 -0.45
CA ARG A 19 -5.50 1.68 -0.68
C ARG A 19 -4.96 0.39 -0.06
N ILE A 20 -5.87 -0.44 0.42
CA ILE A 20 -5.58 -1.85 0.69
C ILE A 20 -6.01 -2.61 -0.55
N LEU A 21 -5.10 -3.38 -1.15
CA LEU A 21 -5.41 -4.12 -2.37
C LEU A 21 -6.03 -5.48 -2.04
N ASP A 22 -7.09 -5.83 -2.75
CA ASP A 22 -7.76 -7.14 -2.70
C ASP A 22 -7.57 -7.95 -4.00
N SER A 23 -6.88 -7.37 -4.98
CA SER A 23 -6.51 -7.98 -6.26
C SER A 23 -5.38 -7.19 -6.93
N ASP A 24 -4.71 -7.81 -7.90
CA ASP A 24 -3.81 -7.15 -8.87
C ASP A 24 -4.52 -6.78 -10.19
N GLY A 25 -5.82 -7.06 -10.29
CA GLY A 25 -6.62 -6.89 -11.51
C GLY A 25 -6.78 -8.15 -12.34
N GLU A 26 -5.99 -9.20 -12.08
CA GLU A 26 -6.13 -10.52 -12.72
C GLU A 26 -6.57 -11.59 -11.71
N VAL A 27 -6.00 -11.57 -10.51
CA VAL A 27 -6.24 -12.54 -9.45
C VAL A 27 -6.73 -11.84 -8.19
N SER A 28 -7.74 -12.42 -7.54
CA SER A 28 -8.16 -11.96 -6.22
C SER A 28 -7.19 -12.44 -5.14
N PHE A 29 -6.85 -11.56 -4.22
CA PHE A 29 -6.09 -11.87 -3.01
C PHE A 29 -6.99 -12.39 -1.88
N LEU A 30 -8.30 -12.43 -2.11
CA LEU A 30 -9.29 -12.90 -1.15
C LEU A 30 -9.80 -14.29 -1.50
N ASN A 31 -10.07 -15.09 -0.49
CA ASN A 31 -10.82 -16.33 -0.64
C ASN A 31 -12.33 -16.05 -0.73
N HIS A 32 -13.11 -17.11 -0.98
CA HIS A 32 -14.57 -17.05 -1.07
C HIS A 32 -15.28 -16.54 0.21
N ALA A 33 -14.59 -16.50 1.35
CA ALA A 33 -15.09 -15.93 2.60
C ALA A 33 -14.66 -14.46 2.81
N GLY A 34 -14.04 -13.83 1.82
CA GLY A 34 -13.60 -12.43 1.86
C GLY A 34 -12.38 -12.19 2.77
N ARG A 35 -11.61 -13.23 3.08
CA ARG A 35 -10.38 -13.13 3.89
C ARG A 35 -9.14 -13.29 3.00
N PRO A 36 -7.97 -12.77 3.42
CA PRO A 36 -6.73 -12.98 2.69
C PRO A 36 -6.49 -14.46 2.39
N ASP A 37 -6.24 -14.77 1.12
CA ASP A 37 -5.95 -16.12 0.68
C ASP A 37 -4.45 -16.38 0.69
N ARG A 38 -3.97 -16.95 1.80
CA ARG A 38 -2.56 -17.34 1.98
C ARG A 38 -2.05 -18.39 1.00
N ASN A 39 -2.93 -19.13 0.33
CA ASN A 39 -2.52 -20.16 -0.62
C ASN A 39 -2.30 -19.56 -2.02
N THR A 40 -3.06 -18.52 -2.36
CA THR A 40 -2.97 -17.82 -3.64
C THR A 40 -1.97 -16.67 -3.59
N ALA A 41 -1.96 -15.91 -2.49
CA ALA A 41 -1.14 -14.72 -2.31
C ALA A 41 -0.48 -14.67 -0.92
N SER A 42 -1.14 -14.07 0.08
CA SER A 42 -0.62 -13.85 1.43
C SER A 42 -1.74 -13.92 2.47
N ASP A 43 -1.40 -14.22 3.72
CA ASP A 43 -2.29 -14.14 4.87
C ASP A 43 -2.58 -12.68 5.31
N HIS A 44 -1.94 -11.71 4.66
CA HIS A 44 -2.12 -10.27 4.84
C HIS A 44 -2.41 -9.59 3.50
N LEU A 45 -3.07 -8.43 3.51
CA LEU A 45 -3.32 -7.65 2.29
C LEU A 45 -2.26 -6.57 2.09
N PRO A 46 -1.80 -6.33 0.85
CA PRO A 46 -0.86 -5.26 0.57
C PRO A 46 -1.47 -3.87 0.86
N ILE A 47 -0.66 -3.00 1.48
CA ILE A 47 -0.95 -1.57 1.59
C ILE A 47 -0.24 -0.86 0.42
N LEU A 48 -1.00 -0.31 -0.51
CA LEU A 48 -0.50 0.53 -1.59
C LEU A 48 -0.72 2.01 -1.23
N PHE A 49 0.33 2.82 -1.34
CA PHE A 49 0.24 4.26 -1.13
C PHE A 49 1.10 5.01 -2.14
N ARG A 50 0.75 6.27 -2.42
CA ARG A 50 1.49 7.15 -3.32
C ARG A 50 1.85 8.45 -2.62
N LEU A 51 3.14 8.78 -2.65
CA LEU A 51 3.66 10.08 -2.22
C LEU A 51 4.09 10.89 -3.43
N ARG A 52 3.68 12.17 -3.49
CA ARG A 52 4.19 13.13 -4.47
C ARG A 52 5.54 13.64 -4.01
N ILE A 53 6.63 13.14 -4.60
CA ILE A 53 7.98 13.56 -4.26
C ILE A 53 8.49 14.50 -5.36
N GLU A 54 8.69 15.76 -5.00
CA GLU A 54 9.44 16.72 -5.81
C GLU A 54 10.92 16.28 -5.85
N PRO A 55 11.59 16.32 -7.01
CA PRO A 55 13.04 16.12 -7.06
C PRO A 55 13.72 17.14 -6.15
N SER A 56 14.55 16.67 -5.22
CA SER A 56 15.38 17.59 -4.44
C SER A 56 16.37 18.30 -5.36
N GLU A 57 16.46 19.63 -5.29
CA GLU A 57 17.60 20.35 -5.85
C GLU A 57 18.88 19.74 -5.25
N VAL A 58 19.72 19.17 -6.12
CA VAL A 58 21.04 18.67 -5.73
C VAL A 58 21.81 19.87 -5.18
N ARG A 59 21.96 19.93 -3.86
CA ARG A 59 22.87 20.88 -3.23
C ARG A 59 24.29 20.50 -3.66
N LYS A 60 24.88 21.30 -4.54
CA LYS A 60 26.30 21.23 -4.93
C LYS A 60 27.19 21.51 -3.73
#